data_AF-A0A520EV48-F1
#
_entry.id   AF-A0A520EV48-F1
#
_cell.length_a   1.000
_cell.length_b   1.000
_cell.length_c   1.000
_cell.angle_alpha   90.00
_cell.angle_beta   90.00
_cell.angle_gamma   90.00
#
_symmetry.space_group_name_H-M   'P 1'
#
loop_
_entity.id
_entity.type
_entity.pdbx_description
1 polymer ?
#
loop_
_entity_poly.entity_id
_entity_poly.type
_entity_poly.pdbx_seq_one_letter_code
_entity_poly.pdbx_strand_id
1 'polypeptide(L)'
;EATRKTKIRFNIYVGDLGVDPAAGADSVFPGTPDAIRSVLIAVDPNRHALEIRTGKRVSNRATDRVAQLGVTAALGPFRDGNLIDGLVTSVRVMAASILAP
;
A
#
# COMPACT_ATOMS: atom_id res chain seq x y z
N GLU A 1 13.11 0.18 -6.60
CA GLU A 1 13.45 -1.23 -6.92
C GLU A 1 12.20 -2.10 -7.07
N ALA A 2 11.26 -2.06 -6.11
CA ALA A 2 9.99 -2.80 -6.12
C ALA A 2 9.26 -2.80 -7.47
N THR A 3 8.93 -1.62 -8.02
CA THR A 3 8.24 -1.52 -9.33
C THR A 3 9.00 -2.18 -10.47
N ARG A 4 10.35 -2.14 -10.47
CA ARG A 4 11.14 -2.79 -11.52
C ARG A 4 11.08 -4.32 -11.41
N LYS A 5 11.11 -4.86 -10.18
CA LYS A 5 11.03 -6.29 -9.89
C LYS A 5 9.64 -6.87 -10.18
N THR A 6 8.59 -6.18 -9.74
CA THR A 6 7.22 -6.68 -9.85
C THR A 6 6.52 -6.28 -11.15
N LYS A 7 7.01 -5.24 -11.85
CA LYS A 7 6.29 -4.56 -12.95
C LYS A 7 4.94 -3.98 -12.51
N ILE A 8 4.78 -3.70 -11.22
CA ILE A 8 3.58 -3.08 -10.64
C ILE A 8 3.99 -1.73 -10.04
N ARG A 9 3.23 -0.67 -10.36
CA ARG A 9 3.42 0.65 -9.75
C ARG A 9 2.96 0.62 -8.30
N PHE A 10 3.77 1.16 -7.40
CA PHE A 10 3.38 1.42 -6.02
C PHE A 10 3.14 2.92 -5.88
N ASN A 11 1.90 3.30 -5.59
CA ASN A 11 1.49 4.65 -5.24
C ASN A 11 1.49 4.75 -3.70
N ILE A 12 2.00 5.85 -3.16
CA ILE A 12 1.98 6.12 -1.73
C ILE A 12 1.21 7.42 -1.53
N TYR A 13 0.19 7.37 -0.66
CA TYR A 13 -0.54 8.56 -0.21
C TYR A 13 -0.31 8.74 1.28
N VAL A 14 0.06 9.96 1.68
CA VAL A 14 0.20 10.37 3.07
C VAL A 14 -0.69 11.59 3.27
N GLY A 15 -1.73 11.45 4.07
CA GLY A 15 -2.70 12.52 4.27
C GLY A 15 -3.95 12.04 5.01
N ASP A 16 -4.89 12.95 5.21
CA ASP A 16 -6.16 12.64 5.86
C ASP A 16 -6.95 11.62 5.02
N LEU A 17 -7.42 10.55 5.66
CA LEU A 17 -8.31 9.55 5.06
C LEU A 17 -9.75 9.69 5.60
N GLY A 18 -10.03 10.70 6.41
CA GLY A 18 -11.33 10.92 7.03
C GLY A 18 -11.59 9.99 8.20
N VAL A 19 -12.87 9.90 8.58
CA VAL A 19 -13.30 9.14 9.77
C VAL A 19 -13.26 7.63 9.53
N ASP A 20 -13.47 7.22 8.29
CA ASP A 20 -13.38 5.85 7.82
C ASP A 20 -12.18 5.76 6.86
N PRO A 21 -11.01 5.31 7.34
CA PRO A 21 -9.81 5.21 6.53
C PRO A 21 -10.00 4.34 5.29
N ALA A 22 -10.85 3.31 5.38
CA ALA A 22 -11.07 2.40 4.29
C ALA A 22 -11.80 3.10 3.13
N ALA A 23 -12.87 3.84 3.45
CA ALA A 23 -13.58 4.67 2.49
C ALA A 23 -12.68 5.80 1.95
N GLY A 24 -11.85 6.40 2.80
CA GLY A 24 -10.84 7.38 2.39
C GLY A 24 -9.88 6.83 1.34
N ALA A 25 -9.30 5.66 1.59
CA ALA A 25 -8.39 5.02 0.65
C ALA A 25 -9.08 4.65 -0.68
N ASP A 26 -10.34 4.21 -0.62
CA ASP A 26 -11.16 3.97 -1.82
C ASP A 26 -11.41 5.25 -2.64
N SER A 27 -11.59 6.39 -1.97
CA SER A 27 -11.76 7.69 -2.64
C SER A 27 -10.46 8.20 -3.29
N VAL A 28 -9.31 7.98 -2.64
CA VAL A 28 -7.99 8.39 -3.13
C VAL A 28 -7.53 7.53 -4.30
N PHE A 29 -7.79 6.22 -4.27
CA PHE A 29 -7.18 5.27 -5.20
C PHE A 29 -7.43 5.56 -6.69
N PRO A 30 -8.65 5.91 -7.14
CA PRO A 30 -8.91 6.24 -8.54
C PRO A 30 -8.12 7.44 -9.07
N GLY A 31 -7.74 8.39 -8.19
CA GLY A 31 -6.95 9.57 -8.54
C GLY A 31 -5.46 9.29 -8.72
N THR A 32 -5.00 8.09 -8.37
CA THR A 32 -3.58 7.73 -8.45
C THR A 32 -3.14 7.36 -9.87
N PRO A 33 -1.87 7.59 -10.24
CA PRO A 33 -1.37 7.21 -11.55
C PRO A 33 -1.53 5.71 -11.83
N ASP A 34 -2.15 5.36 -12.96
CA ASP A 34 -2.39 3.99 -13.44
C ASP A 34 -3.05 3.09 -12.37
N ALA A 35 -4.01 3.63 -11.63
CA ALA A 35 -4.73 2.98 -10.52
C ALA A 35 -5.05 1.50 -10.80
N ILE A 36 -5.62 1.21 -11.98
CA ILE A 36 -6.03 -0.13 -12.40
C ILE A 36 -4.88 -1.16 -12.48
N ARG A 37 -3.63 -0.73 -12.71
CA ARG A 37 -2.42 -1.60 -12.76
C ARG A 37 -1.44 -1.31 -11.61
N SER A 38 -1.91 -0.68 -10.53
CA SER A 38 -1.07 -0.26 -9.42
C SER A 38 -1.53 -0.85 -8.09
N VAL A 39 -0.72 -0.64 -7.06
CA VAL A 39 -1.08 -0.79 -5.66
C VAL A 39 -0.97 0.59 -5.02
N LEU A 40 -1.96 0.97 -4.22
CA LEU A 40 -1.89 2.12 -3.33
C LEU A 40 -1.60 1.67 -1.91
N ILE A 41 -0.65 2.32 -1.25
CA ILE A 41 -0.44 2.30 0.20
C ILE A 41 -0.84 3.69 0.71
N ALA A 42 -1.98 3.79 1.37
CA ALA A 42 -2.52 5.02 1.92
C ALA A 42 -2.32 5.07 3.43
N VAL A 43 -1.85 6.19 3.95
CA VAL A 43 -1.58 6.37 5.38
C VAL A 43 -2.16 7.68 5.89
N ASP A 44 -2.89 7.58 6.99
CA ASP A 44 -3.28 8.70 7.83
C ASP A 44 -2.38 8.74 9.09
N PRO A 45 -1.40 9.65 9.15
CA PRO A 45 -0.49 9.76 10.28
C PRO A 45 -1.16 10.32 11.54
N ASN A 46 -2.29 11.02 11.42
CA ASN A 46 -3.00 11.58 12.58
C ASN A 46 -3.85 10.51 13.27
N ARG A 47 -4.34 9.52 12.52
CA ARG A 47 -5.18 8.42 13.03
C ARG A 47 -4.44 7.09 13.17
N HIS A 48 -3.15 7.05 12.82
CA HIS A 48 -2.34 5.82 12.77
C HIS A 48 -3.00 4.73 11.91
N ALA A 49 -3.66 5.12 10.83
CA ALA A 49 -4.37 4.22 9.93
C ALA A 49 -3.54 3.95 8.67
N LEU A 50 -3.49 2.70 8.24
CA LEU A 50 -2.84 2.28 7.00
C LEU A 50 -3.80 1.38 6.23
N GLU A 51 -3.99 1.73 4.96
CA GLU A 51 -4.87 1.04 4.04
C GLU A 51 -4.12 0.70 2.76
N ILE A 52 -4.39 -0.47 2.20
CA ILE A 52 -3.78 -0.90 0.93
C ILE A 52 -4.89 -1.24 -0.06
N ARG A 53 -4.76 -0.75 -1.30
CA ARG A 53 -5.69 -1.04 -2.40
C ARG A 53 -4.94 -1.60 -3.59
N THR A 54 -5.48 -2.66 -4.17
CA THR A 54 -4.91 -3.30 -5.36
C THR A 54 -5.76 -3.03 -6.59
N GLY A 55 -5.11 -2.64 -7.68
CA GLY A 55 -5.74 -2.44 -8.98
C GLY A 55 -6.21 -3.74 -9.61
N LYS A 56 -7.38 -3.70 -10.25
CA LYS A 56 -8.04 -4.88 -10.84
C LYS A 56 -7.18 -5.70 -11.80
N ARG A 57 -6.23 -5.08 -12.53
CA ARG A 57 -5.36 -5.79 -13.49
C ARG A 57 -4.15 -6.46 -12.88
N VAL A 58 -3.90 -6.22 -11.60
CA VAL A 58 -2.76 -6.78 -10.88
C VAL A 58 -3.19 -7.58 -9.65
N SER A 59 -4.50 -7.72 -9.39
CA SER A 59 -5.06 -8.42 -8.22
C SER A 59 -4.77 -9.92 -8.19
N ASN A 60 -4.48 -10.54 -9.35
CA ASN A 60 -4.03 -11.93 -9.41
C ASN A 60 -2.60 -12.13 -8.86
N ARG A 61 -1.80 -11.06 -8.76
CA ARG A 61 -0.40 -11.10 -8.31
C ARG A 61 -0.21 -10.34 -6.99
N ALA A 62 -0.76 -9.13 -6.89
CA ALA A 62 -0.84 -8.34 -5.68
C ALA A 62 -2.13 -8.67 -4.89
N THR A 63 -2.30 -9.95 -4.54
CA THR A 63 -3.51 -10.47 -3.91
C THR A 63 -3.81 -9.81 -2.55
N ASP A 64 -5.01 -10.02 -2.02
CA ASP A 64 -5.39 -9.56 -0.67
C ASP A 64 -4.42 -10.06 0.40
N ARG A 65 -3.85 -11.26 0.20
CA ARG A 65 -2.80 -11.79 1.08
C ARG A 65 -1.52 -10.97 1.02
N VAL A 66 -1.10 -10.53 -0.17
CA VAL A 66 0.07 -9.63 -0.32
C VAL A 66 -0.20 -8.27 0.32
N ALA A 67 -1.40 -7.72 0.14
CA ALA A 67 -1.81 -6.48 0.80
C ALA A 67 -1.76 -6.63 2.33
N GLN A 68 -2.33 -7.70 2.88
CA GLN A 68 -2.30 -7.98 4.31
C GLN A 68 -0.87 -8.13 4.87
N LEU A 69 0.04 -8.76 4.13
CA LEU A 69 1.46 -8.82 4.49
C LEU A 69 2.08 -7.42 4.53
N GLY A 70 1.77 -6.56 3.56
CA GLY A 70 2.20 -5.17 3.53
C GLY A 70 1.72 -4.36 4.73
N VAL A 71 0.45 -4.52 5.14
CA VAL A 71 -0.10 -3.90 6.35
C VAL A 71 0.65 -4.38 7.59
N THR A 72 0.77 -5.71 7.74
CA THR A 72 1.40 -6.34 8.91
C THR A 72 2.85 -5.89 9.07
N ALA A 73 3.57 -5.77 7.96
CA ALA A 73 4.97 -5.35 7.95
C ALA A 73 5.18 -3.89 8.36
N ALA A 74 4.19 -3.02 8.13
CA ALA A 74 4.25 -1.62 8.55
C ALA A 74 3.89 -1.39 10.03
N LEU A 75 3.15 -2.32 10.66
CA LEU A 75 2.58 -2.14 12.00
C LEU A 75 3.63 -1.85 13.08
N GLY A 76 4.77 -2.56 13.07
CA GLY A 76 5.84 -2.37 14.04
C GLY A 76 6.40 -0.95 14.01
N PRO A 77 7.05 -0.54 12.89
CA PRO A 77 7.59 0.81 12.76
C PRO A 77 6.57 1.93 12.97
N PHE A 78 5.29 1.72 12.58
CA PHE A 78 4.24 2.72 12.80
C PHE A 78 3.92 2.92 14.28
N ARG A 79 3.89 1.83 15.07
CA ARG A 79 3.71 1.93 16.54
C ARG A 79 4.86 2.69 17.20
N ASP A 80 6.05 2.61 16.63
CA ASP A 80 7.24 3.31 17.12
C ASP A 80 7.35 4.76 16.57
N GLY A 81 6.34 5.26 15.84
CA GLY A 81 6.33 6.59 15.24
C GLY A 81 7.21 6.73 14.00
N ASN A 82 7.74 5.64 13.47
CA ASN A 82 8.61 5.62 12.30
C ASN A 82 7.83 5.33 11.01
N LEU A 83 7.11 6.35 10.55
CA LEU A 83 6.28 6.29 9.34
C LEU A 83 7.07 5.87 8.09
N ILE A 84 8.25 6.45 7.87
CA ILE A 84 9.03 6.18 6.66
C ILE A 84 9.50 4.73 6.64
N ASP A 85 9.99 4.22 7.77
CA ASP A 85 10.45 2.84 7.84
C ASP A 85 9.31 1.84 7.68
N GLY A 86 8.13 2.13 8.23
CA GLY A 86 6.95 1.28 8.01
C GLY A 86 6.51 1.23 6.55
N LEU A 87 6.52 2.37 5.84
CA LEU A 87 6.24 2.43 4.41
C LEU A 87 7.27 1.66 3.57
N VAL A 88 8.56 1.86 3.86
CA VAL A 88 9.66 1.16 3.17
C VAL A 88 9.55 -0.34 3.39
N THR A 89 9.30 -0.77 4.62
CA THR A 89 9.17 -2.17 4.99
C THR A 89 7.95 -2.82 4.34
N SER A 90 6.81 -2.12 4.31
CA SER A 90 5.61 -2.56 3.59
C SER A 90 5.89 -2.82 2.10
N VAL A 91 6.47 -1.83 1.40
CA VAL A 91 6.80 -1.95 -0.03
C VAL A 91 7.77 -3.11 -0.28
N ARG A 92 8.78 -3.30 0.58
CA ARG A 92 9.75 -4.40 0.46
C ARG A 92 9.09 -5.77 0.61
N VAL A 93 8.27 -5.96 1.65
CA VAL A 93 7.58 -7.23 1.90
C VAL A 93 6.59 -7.55 0.78
N MET A 94 5.81 -6.57 0.33
CA MET A 94 4.89 -6.75 -0.79
C MET A 94 5.65 -7.11 -2.07
N ALA A 95 6.74 -6.40 -2.37
CA ALA A 95 7.52 -6.66 -3.57
C ALA A 95 8.19 -8.05 -3.56
N ALA A 96 8.60 -8.55 -2.40
CA ALA A 96 9.15 -9.89 -2.25
C ALA A 96 8.09 -10.99 -2.39
N SER A 97 6.84 -10.68 -2.05
CA SER A 97 5.71 -11.62 -2.10
C SER A 97 5.00 -11.66 -3.47
N ILE A 98 5.26 -10.67 -4.33
CA ILE A 98 4.76 -10.64 -5.71
C ILE A 98 5.74 -11.38 -6.61
N LEU A 99 5.32 -12.51 -7.18
CA LEU A 99 6.09 -13.24 -8.18
C LEU A 99 6.38 -12.33 -9.39
N ALA A 100 7.61 -12.38 -9.91
CA ALA A 100 7.97 -11.71 -11.15
C ALA A 100 7.08 -12.23 -12.32
N PRO A 101 6.72 -11.37 -13.29
CA PRO A 101 5.90 -11.79 -14.42
C PRO A 101 6.65 -12.70 -15.38
#